data_AF-A0A1I3T3Y5-F1
#
_entry.id   AF-A0A1I3T3Y5-F1
#
_cell.length_a   1.000
_cell.length_b   1.000
_cell.length_c   1.000
_cell.angle_alpha   90.00
_cell.angle_beta   90.00
_cell.angle_gamma   90.00
#
_symmetry.space_group_name_H-M   'P 1'
#
loop_
_entity.id
_entity.type
_entity.pdbx_description
1 polymer ?
#
loop_
_entity_poly.entity_id
_entity_poly.type
_entity_poly.pdbx_seq_one_letter_code
_entity_poly.pdbx_strand_id
1 'polypeptide(L)'
;MGFAQIRQVGELSPSQSARKATRKPTNVSLPSDLLDRAKELDVNVSRASERGLRAEVHEAEARLWAAEHAGFIAEMNARIEHDGLPLDEHRMF
;
A
#
# COMPACT_ATOMS: atom_id res chain seq x y z
N MET A 1 16.53 35.61 -20.88
CA MET A 1 17.04 34.44 -20.12
C MET A 1 15.87 33.87 -19.36
N GLY A 2 15.34 32.73 -19.82
CA GLY A 2 14.08 32.16 -19.37
C GLY A 2 14.23 31.39 -18.07
N PHE A 3 13.35 31.65 -17.11
CA PHE A 3 13.27 30.89 -15.87
C PHE A 3 12.16 29.84 -15.97
N ALA A 4 12.56 28.63 -15.59
CA ALA A 4 11.88 27.37 -15.76
C ALA A 4 10.48 27.34 -15.12
N GLN A 5 9.53 26.92 -15.95
CA GLN A 5 8.47 25.94 -15.67
C GLN A 5 8.26 25.58 -14.20
N ILE A 6 7.23 26.19 -13.60
CA ILE A 6 6.65 25.79 -12.33
C ILE A 6 6.16 24.34 -12.48
N ARG A 7 6.76 23.44 -11.71
CA ARG A 7 6.34 22.04 -11.64
C ARG A 7 4.94 21.96 -11.02
N GLN A 8 4.08 21.30 -11.77
CA GLN A 8 2.72 20.94 -11.44
C GLN A 8 2.65 20.28 -10.06
N VAL A 9 2.04 20.99 -9.11
CA VAL A 9 1.71 20.45 -7.79
C VAL A 9 0.73 19.29 -7.99
N GLY A 10 1.07 18.15 -7.39
CA GLY A 10 0.31 16.91 -7.51
C GLY A 10 -1.13 17.12 -7.09
N GLU A 11 -2.04 16.89 -8.04
CA GLU A 11 -3.46 16.75 -7.79
C GLU A 11 -3.67 15.56 -6.84
N LEU A 12 -3.85 15.85 -5.54
CA LEU A 12 -4.43 14.89 -4.61
C LEU A 12 -5.90 14.72 -4.99
N SER A 13 -6.18 13.79 -5.90
CA SER A 13 -7.55 13.40 -6.25
C SER A 13 -8.14 12.58 -5.10
N PRO A 14 -9.16 13.09 -4.37
CA PRO A 14 -9.88 12.29 -3.41
C PRO A 14 -10.93 11.44 -4.14
N SER A 15 -11.04 10.18 -3.74
CA SER A 15 -12.12 9.27 -4.12
C SER A 15 -12.15 8.86 -5.60
N GLN A 16 -11.29 7.90 -5.97
CA GLN A 16 -11.67 6.94 -7.01
C GLN A 16 -12.88 6.17 -6.49
N SER A 17 -14.08 6.60 -6.91
CA SER A 17 -15.30 5.79 -6.85
C SER A 17 -14.94 4.38 -7.28
N ALA A 18 -15.23 3.39 -6.43
CA ALA A 18 -14.84 2.01 -6.61
C ALA A 18 -15.31 1.54 -8.00
N ARG A 19 -14.42 1.63 -9.00
CA ARG A 19 -14.66 1.01 -10.31
C ARG A 19 -14.98 -0.42 -9.96
N LYS A 20 -16.14 -0.93 -10.39
CA LYS A 20 -16.49 -2.34 -10.26
C LYS A 20 -15.32 -3.12 -10.86
N ALA A 21 -14.43 -3.63 -9.99
CA ALA A 21 -13.23 -4.29 -10.43
C ALA A 21 -13.69 -5.49 -11.24
N THR A 22 -13.27 -5.54 -12.51
CA THR A 22 -13.59 -6.66 -13.39
C THR A 22 -12.91 -7.89 -12.81
N ARG A 23 -13.71 -8.76 -12.19
CA ARG A 23 -13.21 -9.98 -11.55
C ARG A 23 -12.79 -10.94 -12.66
N LYS A 24 -11.52 -11.31 -12.66
CA LYS A 24 -11.04 -12.43 -13.48
C LYS A 24 -11.21 -13.70 -12.66
N PRO A 25 -11.92 -14.73 -13.16
CA PRO A 25 -11.95 -16.02 -12.49
C PRO A 25 -10.54 -16.63 -12.54
N THR A 26 -10.06 -17.11 -11.40
CA THR A 26 -8.77 -17.79 -11.27
C THR A 26 -8.99 -19.12 -10.58
N ASN A 27 -8.61 -20.21 -11.25
CA ASN A 27 -8.66 -21.54 -10.66
C ASN A 27 -7.43 -21.71 -9.75
N VAL A 28 -7.67 -22.11 -8.50
CA VAL A 28 -6.63 -22.37 -7.50
C VAL A 28 -6.82 -23.76 -6.93
N SER A 29 -5.71 -24.45 -6.67
CA SER A 29 -5.71 -25.76 -6.00
C SER A 29 -5.44 -25.56 -4.52
N LEU A 30 -6.32 -26.07 -3.66
CA LEU A 30 -6.22 -26.01 -2.21
C LEU A 30 -6.40 -27.41 -1.60
N PRO A 31 -5.90 -27.66 -0.38
CA PRO A 31 -6.12 -28.92 0.33
C PRO A 31 -7.61 -29.27 0.44
N SER A 32 -7.96 -30.53 0.15
CA SER A 32 -9.35 -30.98 0.12
C SER A 32 -10.01 -30.97 1.49
N ASP A 33 -9.26 -31.34 2.52
CA ASP A 33 -9.68 -31.30 3.93
C ASP A 33 -10.06 -29.87 4.37
N LEU A 34 -9.29 -28.88 3.94
CA LEU A 34 -9.58 -27.47 4.21
C LEU A 34 -10.85 -27.00 3.49
N LEU A 35 -11.05 -27.43 2.23
CA LEU A 35 -12.25 -27.08 1.46
C LEU A 35 -13.52 -27.71 2.05
N ASP A 36 -13.42 -28.95 2.52
CA ASP A 36 -14.54 -29.64 3.15
C ASP A 36 -14.88 -29.00 4.49
N ARG A 37 -13.86 -28.65 5.29
CA ARG A 37 -14.07 -27.89 6.52
C ARG A 37 -14.66 -26.51 6.27
N ALA A 38 -14.23 -25.83 5.20
CA ALA A 38 -14.80 -24.54 4.81
C ALA A 38 -16.28 -24.66 4.45
N LYS A 39 -16.69 -25.72 3.74
CA LYS A 39 -18.11 -25.98 3.43
C LYS A 39 -18.92 -26.25 4.69
N GLU A 40 -18.43 -27.07 5.61
CA GLU A 40 -19.10 -27.37 6.89
C GLU A 40 -19.35 -26.12 7.72
N LEU A 41 -18.45 -25.13 7.61
CA LEU A 41 -18.51 -23.87 8.36
C LEU A 41 -19.13 -22.72 7.57
N ASP A 42 -19.72 -22.97 6.39
CA ASP A 42 -20.28 -21.95 5.48
C ASP A 42 -19.29 -20.82 5.13
N VAL A 43 -18.00 -21.15 5.03
CA VAL A 43 -16.95 -20.19 4.69
C VAL A 43 -16.93 -19.97 3.18
N ASN A 44 -17.11 -18.71 2.78
CA ASN A 44 -16.96 -18.31 1.38
C ASN A 44 -15.47 -18.29 0.99
N VAL A 45 -15.02 -19.38 0.35
CA VAL A 45 -13.63 -19.58 -0.08
C VAL A 45 -13.14 -18.45 -0.98
N SER A 46 -13.94 -18.00 -1.95
CA SER A 46 -13.55 -16.91 -2.84
C SER A 46 -13.25 -15.61 -2.08
N ARG A 47 -14.12 -15.23 -1.13
CA ARG A 47 -13.91 -14.04 -0.29
C ARG A 47 -12.72 -14.23 0.66
N ALA A 48 -12.50 -15.43 1.18
CA ALA A 48 -11.36 -15.74 2.04
C ALA A 48 -10.04 -15.61 1.28
N SER A 49 -9.95 -16.21 0.10
CA SER A 49 -8.78 -16.11 -0.79
C SER A 49 -8.50 -14.67 -1.19
N GLU A 50 -9.53 -13.87 -1.49
CA GLU A 50 -9.35 -12.46 -1.85
C GLU A 50 -8.75 -11.64 -0.70
N ARG A 51 -9.16 -11.91 0.55
CA ARG A 51 -8.59 -11.23 1.72
C ARG A 51 -7.13 -11.61 1.91
N GLY A 52 -6.80 -12.90 1.86
CA GLY A 52 -5.43 -13.38 2.00
C GLY A 52 -4.52 -12.81 0.92
N LEU A 53 -4.96 -12.89 -0.35
CA LEU A 53 -4.18 -12.37 -1.47
C LEU A 53 -3.95 -10.86 -1.37
N ARG A 54 -4.95 -10.09 -0.93
CA ARG A 54 -4.81 -8.64 -0.74
C ARG A 54 -3.78 -8.32 0.35
N ALA A 55 -3.78 -9.06 1.45
CA ALA A 55 -2.80 -8.86 2.52
C ALA A 55 -1.38 -9.17 2.02
N GLU A 56 -1.18 -10.32 1.38
CA GLU A 56 0.13 -10.73 0.82
C GLU A 56 0.67 -9.74 -0.22
N VAL A 57 -0.20 -9.25 -1.12
CA VAL A 57 0.17 -8.24 -2.12
C VAL A 57 0.59 -6.94 -1.44
N HIS A 58 -0.21 -6.48 -0.47
CA HIS A 58 0.11 -5.24 0.24
C HIS A 58 1.44 -5.32 0.98
N GLU A 59 1.72 -6.45 1.65
CA GLU A 59 3.01 -6.65 2.29
C GLU A 59 4.17 -6.70 1.30
N ALA A 60 3.97 -7.35 0.14
CA ALA A 60 4.99 -7.41 -0.90
C ALA A 60 5.30 -6.01 -1.47
N GLU A 61 4.26 -5.21 -1.73
CA GLU A 61 4.38 -3.82 -2.17
C GLU A 61 5.09 -2.97 -1.12
N ALA A 62 4.72 -3.11 0.17
CA ALA A 62 5.36 -2.39 1.26
C ALA A 62 6.85 -2.75 1.39
N ARG A 63 7.21 -4.03 1.25
CA ARG A 63 8.61 -4.48 1.24
C ARG A 63 9.40 -3.87 0.08
N LEU A 64 8.81 -3.87 -1.12
CA LEU A 64 9.45 -3.27 -2.30
C LEU A 64 9.65 -1.77 -2.11
N TRP A 65 8.61 -1.07 -1.67
CA TRP A 65 8.67 0.36 -1.42
C TRP A 65 9.74 0.70 -0.37
N ALA A 66 9.79 -0.05 0.74
CA ALA A 66 10.78 0.16 1.78
C ALA A 66 12.21 -0.06 1.26
N ALA A 67 12.44 -1.08 0.43
CA ALA A 67 13.74 -1.33 -0.18
C ALA A 67 14.16 -0.19 -1.13
N GLU A 68 13.23 0.30 -1.96
CA GLU A 68 13.47 1.40 -2.89
C GLU A 68 13.75 2.73 -2.18
N HIS A 69 13.08 2.98 -1.05
CA HIS A 69 13.12 4.27 -0.36
C HIS A 69 14.04 4.28 0.88
N ALA A 70 14.68 3.16 1.21
CA ALA A 70 15.55 3.03 2.38
C ALA A 70 16.65 4.10 2.43
N GLY A 71 17.29 4.39 1.29
CA GLY A 71 18.34 5.41 1.22
C GLY A 71 17.82 6.83 1.46
N PHE A 72 16.67 7.16 0.87
CA PHE A 72 16.02 8.46 1.08
C PHE A 72 15.59 8.63 2.55
N ILE A 73 14.98 7.61 3.14
CA ILE A 73 14.58 7.62 4.55
C ILE A 73 15.80 7.80 5.45
N ALA A 74 16.90 7.09 5.18
CA ALA A 74 18.14 7.23 5.95
C ALA A 74 18.72 8.66 5.87
N GLU A 75 18.75 9.26 4.67
CA GLU A 75 19.22 10.65 4.49
C GLU A 75 18.32 11.63 5.25
N MET A 76 17.00 11.48 5.13
CA MET A 76 16.04 12.36 5.83
C MET A 76 16.13 12.21 7.34
N ASN A 77 16.28 10.99 7.85
CA ASN A 77 16.48 10.74 9.28
C ASN A 77 17.77 11.40 9.77
N ALA A 78 18.89 11.23 9.06
CA ALA A 78 20.16 11.86 9.41
C ALA A 78 20.06 13.40 9.40
N ARG A 79 19.31 13.97 8.45
CA ARG A 79 19.04 15.41 8.41
C ARG A 79 18.22 15.86 9.62
N ILE A 80 17.15 15.14 9.98
CA ILE A 80 16.34 15.46 11.16
C ILE A 80 17.15 15.34 12.46
N GLU A 81 18.03 14.35 12.57
CA GLU A 81 18.93 14.19 13.72
C GLU A 81 19.91 15.35 13.86
N HIS A 82 20.41 15.87 12.74
CA HIS A 82 21.35 16.99 12.71
C HIS A 82 20.68 18.37 12.86
N ASP A 83 19.64 18.63 12.07
CA ASP A 83 18.98 19.93 11.95
C ASP A 83 17.78 20.10 12.89
N GLY A 84 17.30 19.02 13.50
CA GLY A 84 16.02 18.98 14.22
C GLY A 84 14.84 18.83 13.27
N LEU A 85 13.61 18.87 13.82
CA LEU A 85 12.39 18.80 13.01
C LEU A 85 12.18 20.14 12.27
N PRO A 86 12.05 20.16 10.93
CA PRO A 86 11.98 21.40 10.16
C PRO A 86 10.84 22.37 10.52
N LEU A 87 9.81 21.90 11.22
CA LEU A 87 8.64 22.70 11.60
C LEU A 87 8.42 22.73 13.11
N ASP A 88 9.41 22.33 13.91
CA ASP A 88 9.28 22.29 15.37
C ASP A 88 8.99 23.69 15.94
N GLU A 89 9.57 24.73 15.33
CA GLU A 89 9.38 26.13 15.71
C GLU A 89 7.96 26.68 15.50
N HIS A 90 7.10 25.97 14.76
CA HIS A 90 5.73 26.37 14.46
C HIS A 90 4.68 25.47 15.12
N ARG A 91 5.10 24.57 16.02
CA ARG A 91 4.19 23.65 16.71
C ARG A 91 3.37 24.40 17.78
N MET A 92 2.10 24.68 17.49
CA MET A 92 1.13 25.19 18.48
C MET A 92 0.51 24.03 19.27
N PHE A 93 0.42 24.17 20.59
CA PHE A 93 -0.22 23.24 21.53
C PHE A 93 -1.64 23.67 21.90
#